data_AF-A0A916W1G7-F1
#
_entry.id   AF-A0A916W1G7-F1
#
_cell.length_a   1.000
_cell.length_b   1.000
_cell.length_c   1.000
_cell.angle_alpha   90.00
_cell.angle_beta   90.00
_cell.angle_gamma   90.00
#
_symmetry.space_group_name_H-M   'P 1'
#
loop_
_entity.id
_entity.type
_entity.pdbx_description
1 polymer ?
#
loop_
_entity_poly.entity_id
_entity_poly.type
_entity_poly.pdbx_seq_one_letter_code
_entity_poly.pdbx_strand_id
1 'polypeptide(L)'
;MSPYKWALYMGSQRAHIVLPDELVHEIDAMVGPRGRSAFLVETARAELRRRRLLSFLHNDQPAWHEKNHPELSGGAGPWVRELRQQSDTRTKAAKPKQKRAS
;
A
#
# COMPACT_ATOMS: atom_id res chain seq x y z
N MET A 1 -7.57 -1.73 21.94
CA MET A 1 -6.91 -1.61 20.62
C MET A 1 -5.95 -0.44 20.65
N SER A 2 -4.64 -0.69 20.58
CA SER A 2 -3.64 0.38 20.52
C SER A 2 -3.50 0.85 19.07
N PRO A 3 -3.80 2.12 18.75
CA PRO A 3 -3.61 2.64 17.41
C PRO A 3 -2.10 2.85 17.23
N TYR A 4 -1.48 1.91 16.54
CA TYR A 4 -0.36 2.16 15.64
C TYR A 4 0.82 3.00 16.18
N LYS A 5 1.77 2.30 16.81
CA LYS A 5 3.13 2.78 17.12
C LYS A 5 3.98 3.25 15.90
N TRP A 6 3.46 3.26 14.67
CA TRP A 6 4.25 3.61 13.47
C TRP A 6 4.51 5.11 13.30
N ALA A 7 3.73 5.99 13.95
CA ALA A 7 3.93 7.44 13.85
C ALA A 7 5.10 7.97 14.69
N LEU A 8 5.66 7.16 15.61
CA LEU A 8 6.66 7.58 16.61
C LEU A 8 8.14 7.37 16.23
N TYR A 9 8.43 6.86 15.03
CA TYR A 9 9.81 6.69 14.53
C TYR A 9 10.11 7.57 13.30
N MET A 10 9.76 8.86 13.36
CA MET A 10 10.11 9.83 12.31
C MET A 10 11.47 10.49 12.59
N GLY A 11 12.50 9.67 12.81
CA GLY A 11 13.89 10.10 12.87
C GLY A 11 14.66 9.52 11.68
N SER A 12 15.48 10.32 11.01
CA SER A 12 16.46 9.79 10.05
C SER A 12 17.73 9.39 10.81
N GLN A 13 18.15 8.13 10.66
CA GLN A 13 19.45 7.67 11.13
C GLN A 13 20.41 7.64 9.94
N ARG A 14 21.60 8.22 10.10
CA ARG A 14 22.65 8.15 9.08
C ARG A 14 23.31 6.77 9.12
N ALA A 15 23.37 6.13 7.97
CA ALA A 15 24.14 4.90 7.77
C ALA A 15 25.31 5.19 6.81
N HIS A 16 26.50 4.72 7.15
CA HIS A 16 27.65 4.73 6.24
C HIS A 16 27.68 3.40 5.49
N ILE A 17 27.56 3.46 4.17
CA ILE A 17 27.48 2.30 3.29
C ILE A 17 28.57 2.44 2.24
N VAL A 18 29.32 1.36 1.99
CA VAL A 18 30.32 1.29 0.92
C VAL A 18 29.65 0.66 -0.30
N LEU A 19 29.76 1.30 -1.45
CA LEU A 19 29.25 0.83 -2.74
C LEU A 19 30.42 0.76 -3.72
N PRO A 20 30.44 -0.22 -4.65
CA PRO A 20 31.40 -0.22 -5.75
C PRO A 20 31.28 1.05 -6.60
N ASP A 21 32.42 1.58 -7.07
CA ASP A 21 32.46 2.82 -7.85
C ASP A 21 31.63 2.73 -9.14
N GLU A 22 31.66 1.57 -9.81
CA GLU A 22 30.86 1.32 -11.02
C GLU A 22 29.36 1.52 -10.75
N LEU A 23 28.86 1.01 -9.62
CA LEU A 23 27.45 1.08 -9.25
C LEU A 23 27.05 2.51 -8.90
N VAL A 24 27.95 3.26 -8.26
CA VAL A 24 27.70 4.69 -7.97
C VAL A 24 27.55 5.47 -9.27
N HIS A 25 28.42 5.22 -10.25
CA HIS A 25 28.34 5.86 -11.57
C HIS A 25 27.07 5.50 -12.34
N GLU A 26 26.65 4.25 -12.32
CA GLU A 26 25.39 3.83 -12.93
C GLU A 26 24.18 4.51 -12.31
N ILE A 27 24.14 4.58 -10.97
CA ILE A 27 23.06 5.28 -10.25
C ILE A 27 23.07 6.76 -10.63
N ASP A 28 24.23 7.41 -10.65
CA ASP A 28 24.33 8.82 -11.04
C ASP A 28 23.87 9.10 -12.46
N ALA A 29 24.20 8.22 -13.40
CA ALA A 29 23.74 8.35 -14.78
C ALA A 29 22.22 8.29 -14.89
N MET A 30 21.55 7.55 -13.99
CA MET A 30 20.10 7.40 -13.96
C MET A 30 19.38 8.54 -13.22
N VAL A 31 19.85 8.92 -12.03
CA VAL A 31 19.12 9.82 -11.11
C VAL A 31 19.78 11.18 -10.92
N GLY A 32 20.96 11.37 -11.51
CA GLY A 32 21.80 12.55 -11.34
C GLY A 32 22.52 12.60 -9.97
N PRO A 33 23.49 13.52 -9.82
CA PRO A 33 24.42 13.55 -8.68
C PRO A 33 23.78 13.83 -7.31
N ARG A 34 22.52 14.31 -7.27
CA ARG A 34 21.78 14.59 -6.03
C ARG A 34 20.64 13.60 -5.75
N GLY A 35 20.39 12.64 -6.66
CA GLY A 35 19.28 11.69 -6.55
C GLY A 35 19.61 10.41 -5.77
N ARG A 36 20.88 10.17 -5.44
CA ARG A 36 21.35 8.88 -4.87
C ARG A 36 20.61 8.47 -3.60
N SER A 37 20.46 9.38 -2.63
CA SER A 37 19.82 9.06 -1.35
C SER A 37 18.34 8.72 -1.53
N ALA A 38 17.62 9.47 -2.36
CA ALA A 38 16.22 9.21 -2.68
C ALA A 38 16.07 7.85 -3.37
N PHE A 39 16.90 7.59 -4.39
CA PHE A 39 16.93 6.32 -5.11
C PHE A 39 17.17 5.13 -4.17
N LEU A 40 18.18 5.20 -3.30
CA LEU A 40 18.49 4.12 -2.37
C LEU A 40 17.36 3.89 -1.36
N VAL A 41 16.72 4.94 -0.86
CA VAL A 41 15.57 4.82 0.05
C VAL A 41 14.38 4.16 -0.65
N GLU A 42 14.06 4.59 -1.86
CA GLU A 42 12.95 4.04 -2.64
C GLU A 42 13.19 2.57 -3.00
N THR A 43 14.37 2.26 -3.53
CA THR A 43 14.78 0.90 -3.89
C THR A 43 14.79 0.00 -2.66
N ALA A 44 15.35 0.44 -1.53
CA ALA A 44 15.34 -0.34 -0.29
C ALA A 44 13.92 -0.60 0.20
N ARG A 45 13.02 0.39 0.14
CA ARG A 45 11.60 0.20 0.49
C ARG A 45 10.91 -0.78 -0.44
N ALA A 46 11.15 -0.69 -1.74
CA ALA A 46 10.56 -1.59 -2.73
C ALA A 46 11.04 -3.04 -2.52
N GLU A 47 12.34 -3.22 -2.30
CA GLU A 47 12.93 -4.54 -2.09
C GLU A 47 12.47 -5.18 -0.77
N LEU A 48 12.35 -4.40 0.31
CA LEU A 48 11.78 -4.88 1.56
C LEU A 48 10.32 -5.32 1.39
N ARG A 49 9.50 -4.57 0.65
CA ARG A 49 8.12 -4.99 0.34
C ARG A 49 8.11 -6.28 -0.48
N ARG A 50 8.95 -6.39 -1.51
CA ARG A 50 9.07 -7.58 -2.35
C ARG A 50 9.44 -8.81 -1.52
N ARG A 51 10.46 -8.71 -0.67
CA ARG A 51 10.91 -9.82 0.19
C ARG A 51 9.86 -10.24 1.21
N ARG A 52 9.16 -9.29 1.82
CA ARG A 52 8.04 -9.59 2.73
C ARG A 52 6.92 -10.32 2.01
N LEU A 53 6.58 -9.89 0.80
CA LEU A 53 5.57 -10.56 -0.02
C LEU A 53 6.01 -11.97 -0.39
N LEU A 54 7.25 -12.16 -0.87
CA LEU A 54 7.77 -13.49 -1.21
C LEU A 54 7.81 -14.42 0.00
N SER A 55 8.26 -13.92 1.16
CA SER A 55 8.24 -14.68 2.42
C SER A 55 6.82 -15.09 2.81
N PHE A 56 5.84 -14.18 2.64
CA PHE A 56 4.44 -14.49 2.86
C PHE A 56 3.90 -15.55 1.90
N LEU A 57 4.22 -15.45 0.60
CA LEU A 57 3.77 -16.40 -0.42
C LEU A 57 4.41 -17.79 -0.28
N HIS A 58 5.63 -17.86 0.26
CA HIS A 58 6.29 -19.14 0.58
C HIS A 58 5.78 -19.77 1.88
N ASN A 59 5.02 -19.04 2.68
CA ASN A 59 4.47 -19.60 3.90
C ASN A 59 3.25 -20.47 3.56
N ASP A 60 3.26 -21.72 4.01
CA ASP A 60 2.14 -22.66 3.85
C ASP A 60 0.92 -22.27 4.69
N GLN A 61 1.04 -21.28 5.58
CA GLN A 61 -0.10 -20.75 6.29
C GLN A 61 -1.09 -20.09 5.32
N PRO A 62 -2.38 -20.42 5.42
CA PRO A 62 -3.40 -19.76 4.62
C PRO A 62 -3.33 -18.25 4.81
N ALA A 63 -3.14 -17.53 3.70
CA ALA A 63 -3.22 -16.08 3.64
C ALA A 63 -4.58 -15.52 4.12
N TRP A 64 -5.58 -16.38 4.19
CA TRP A 64 -6.97 -16.07 4.43
C TRP A 64 -7.59 -17.10 5.38
N HIS A 65 -8.30 -16.63 6.41
CA HIS A 65 -9.03 -17.48 7.34
C HIS A 65 -10.44 -16.92 7.58
N GLU A 66 -11.47 -17.77 7.46
CA GLU A 66 -12.88 -17.39 7.67
C GLU A 66 -13.13 -16.79 9.06
N LYS A 67 -12.39 -17.25 10.09
CA LYS A 67 -12.48 -16.73 11.46
C LYS A 67 -12.09 -15.25 11.58
N ASN A 68 -11.28 -14.75 10.65
CA ASN A 68 -10.87 -13.33 10.62
C ASN A 68 -11.88 -12.45 9.86
N HIS A 69 -12.88 -13.05 9.19
CA HIS A 69 -13.84 -12.38 8.34
C HIS A 69 -15.29 -12.79 8.65
N PRO A 70 -15.81 -12.48 9.86
CA PRO A 70 -17.18 -12.81 10.23
C PRO A 70 -18.21 -12.14 9.31
N GLU A 71 -17.88 -11.00 8.70
CA GLU A 71 -18.71 -10.29 7.71
C GLU A 71 -18.94 -11.09 6.42
N LEU A 72 -18.13 -12.12 6.16
CA LEU A 72 -18.24 -13.02 5.01
C LEU A 72 -18.78 -14.40 5.39
N SER A 73 -19.25 -14.60 6.63
CA SER A 73 -19.79 -15.87 7.11
C SER A 73 -20.96 -16.42 6.28
N GLY A 74 -21.77 -15.54 5.69
CA GLY A 74 -22.85 -15.89 4.74
C GLY A 74 -22.39 -16.04 3.28
N GLY A 75 -21.09 -16.07 3.05
CA GLY A 75 -20.46 -16.04 1.72
C GLY A 75 -20.29 -14.62 1.16
N ALA A 76 -19.48 -14.51 0.11
CA ALA A 76 -19.15 -13.21 -0.51
C ALA A 76 -20.34 -12.56 -1.24
N GLY A 77 -21.30 -13.34 -1.73
CA GLY A 77 -22.41 -12.85 -2.54
C GLY A 77 -23.31 -11.81 -1.82
N PRO A 78 -23.85 -12.11 -0.63
CA PRO A 78 -24.60 -11.15 0.17
C PRO A 78 -23.80 -9.88 0.48
N TRP A 79 -22.55 -10.03 0.91
CA TRP A 79 -21.68 -8.90 1.25
C TRP A 79 -21.40 -7.97 0.05
N VAL A 80 -21.10 -8.52 -1.13
CA VAL A 80 -20.92 -7.72 -2.36
C VAL A 80 -22.21 -6.99 -2.76
N ARG A 81 -23.38 -7.62 -2.58
CA ARG A 81 -24.66 -6.96 -2.87
C ARG A 81 -24.89 -5.75 -1.96
N GLU A 82 -24.63 -5.88 -0.67
CA GLU A 82 -24.73 -4.78 0.28
C GLU A 82 -23.75 -3.65 -0.07
N LEU A 83 -22.50 -3.99 -0.41
CA LEU A 83 -21.47 -3.01 -0.79
C LEU A 83 -21.89 -2.18 -2.03
N ARG A 84 -22.52 -2.83 -3.02
CA ARG A 84 -23.04 -2.16 -4.23
C ARG A 84 -24.23 -1.25 -3.89
N GLN A 85 -25.15 -1.70 -3.05
CA GLN A 85 -26.29 -0.89 -2.63
C GLN A 85 -25.86 0.38 -1.88
N GLN A 86 -24.84 0.30 -1.04
CA GLN A 86 -24.25 1.46 -0.34
C GLN A 86 -23.58 2.45 -1.33
N SER A 87 -22.92 1.93 -2.37
CA SER A 87 -22.31 2.75 -3.43
C SER A 87 -23.36 3.46 -4.29
N ASP A 88 -24.44 2.76 -4.63
CA ASP A 88 -25.56 3.31 -5.41
C ASP A 88 -26.36 4.35 -4.63
N THR A 89 -26.53 4.18 -3.32
CA THR A 89 -27.20 5.19 -2.48
C THR A 89 -26.37 6.46 -2.37
N ARG A 90 -25.05 6.35 -2.26
CA ARG A 90 -24.13 7.50 -2.23
C ARG A 90 -24.12 8.29 -3.54
N THR A 91 -24.14 7.60 -4.69
CA THR A 91 -24.19 8.25 -6.01
C THR A 91 -25.55 8.88 -6.30
N LYS A 92 -26.66 8.31 -5.81
CA LYS A 92 -28.00 8.94 -5.92
C LYS A 92 -28.13 10.20 -5.06
N ALA A 93 -27.55 10.23 -3.87
CA ALA A 93 -27.51 11.42 -3.01
C ALA A 93 -26.67 12.57 -3.60
N ALA A 94 -25.69 12.27 -4.45
CA ALA A 94 -24.78 13.24 -5.05
C ALA A 94 -25.31 13.88 -6.36
N LYS A 95 -26.48 13.50 -6.88
CA LYS A 95 -27.02 14.11 -8.10
C LYS A 95 -27.78 15.42 -7.79
N PRO A 96 -27.31 16.60 -8.23
CA PRO A 96 -28.08 17.83 -8.08
C PRO A 96 -29.34 17.78 -8.95
N LYS A 97 -30.48 18.17 -8.38
CA LYS A 97 -31.75 18.33 -9.11
C LYS A 97 -31.58 19.42 -10.17
N GLN A 98 -31.37 19.04 -11.43
CA GLN A 98 -31.47 19.97 -12.56
C GLN A 98 -32.91 20.50 -12.60
N LYS A 99 -33.09 21.75 -12.17
CA LYS A 99 -34.33 22.51 -12.33
C LYS A 99 -34.63 22.61 -13.83
N ARG A 100 -35.71 21.98 -14.27
CA ARG A 100 -36.33 22.29 -15.55
C ARG A 100 -36.93 23.70 -15.44
N ALA A 101 -36.35 24.66 -16.13
CA ALA A 101 -36.95 25.97 -16.33
C ALA A 101 -37.92 25.86 -17.53
N SER A 102 -39.17 26.26 -17.30
CA SER A 102 -40.17 26.57 -18.33
C SER A 102 -40.04 28.02 -18.76
#